data_AF-A0A916YTY4-F1
#
_entry.id   AF-A0A916YTY4-F1
#
_cell.length_a   1.000
_cell.length_b   1.000
_cell.length_c   1.000
_cell.angle_alpha   90.00
_cell.angle_beta   90.00
_cell.angle_gamma   90.00
#
_symmetry.space_group_name_H-M   'P 1'
#
loop_
_entity.id
_entity.type
_entity.pdbx_description
1 polymer ?
#
loop_
_entity_poly.entity_id
_entity_poly.type
_entity_poly.pdbx_seq_one_letter_code
_entity_poly.pdbx_strand_id
1 'polypeptide(L)'
;MTFSNETIFFICFSIFVGLVMAFDLGAFSKSSSHKVSFKEAGLWSAVWVALAIGFFFFLRQYGYLIHDISDASHLESVRLKYYDKLKLPTDFNAALQAFENSMAIDYLTGYLTEYSLSVDNIFVFILIFSSFGVHEKFYKKVLVWGILGSIVLRFIFIFIGAALIQEFEWILYIFGGFLVYTGLKIFFNKEEEEEKIEPANHPVVKVASKIFNVYKRNVTDNFLIYHKRYKKWYITPLFLVMLVIAGTDVVFAVDSIPAIFSITKDPYIVFFSNVFAIMGLRSMFFFLSSIMGLFRYLPLGLGVLLTFIGAKMLLHHQMEGLGFTNTHSLIVIVGILATSILASILIPEKKEVKA
;
A
#
# COMPACT_ATOMS: atom_id res chain seq x y z
N MET A 1 -27.99 2.86 -18.19
CA MET A 1 -26.72 2.15 -17.93
C MET A 1 -26.99 1.14 -16.83
N THR A 2 -26.97 -0.15 -17.15
CA THR A 2 -26.90 -1.20 -16.13
C THR A 2 -25.44 -1.30 -15.71
N PHE A 3 -25.11 -0.90 -14.49
CA PHE A 3 -23.77 -1.08 -13.94
C PHE A 3 -23.51 -2.58 -13.72
N SER A 4 -22.29 -3.06 -13.98
CA SER A 4 -21.91 -4.41 -13.57
C SER A 4 -21.90 -4.51 -12.04
N ASN A 5 -22.14 -5.71 -11.50
CA ASN A 5 -22.11 -5.92 -10.05
C ASN A 5 -20.75 -5.59 -9.44
N GLU A 6 -19.66 -5.85 -10.17
CA GLU A 6 -18.32 -5.40 -9.80
C GLU A 6 -18.25 -3.87 -9.63
N THR A 7 -18.86 -3.11 -10.54
CA THR A 7 -18.91 -1.63 -10.46
C THR A 7 -19.74 -1.17 -9.26
N ILE A 8 -20.87 -1.83 -8.98
CA ILE A 8 -21.73 -1.51 -7.84
C ILE A 8 -20.99 -1.78 -6.54
N PHE A 9 -20.41 -2.97 -6.39
CA PHE A 9 -19.62 -3.36 -5.23
C PHE A 9 -18.45 -2.41 -5.02
N PHE A 10 -17.75 -2.04 -6.09
CA PHE A 10 -16.67 -1.07 -6.06
C PHE A 10 -17.11 0.32 -5.58
N ILE A 11 -18.24 0.83 -6.08
CA ILE A 11 -18.79 2.12 -5.65
C ILE A 11 -19.18 2.04 -4.17
N CYS A 12 -19.89 0.99 -3.75
CA CYS A 12 -20.28 0.79 -2.36
C CYS A 12 -19.05 0.71 -1.44
N PHE A 13 -18.02 -0.03 -1.83
CA PHE A 13 -16.77 -0.14 -1.10
C PHE A 13 -16.04 1.20 -1.02
N SER A 14 -15.97 1.95 -2.13
CA SER A 14 -15.34 3.28 -2.16
C SER A 14 -16.07 4.29 -1.26
N ILE A 15 -17.42 4.23 -1.22
CA ILE A 15 -18.22 5.03 -0.30
C ILE A 15 -17.95 4.62 1.14
N PHE A 16 -17.94 3.32 1.44
CA PHE A 16 -17.61 2.79 2.76
C PHE A 16 -16.24 3.29 3.22
N VAL A 17 -15.20 3.14 2.39
CA VAL A 17 -13.84 3.62 2.64
C VAL A 17 -13.82 5.13 2.90
N GLY A 18 -14.53 5.91 2.06
CA GLY A 18 -14.68 7.36 2.25
C GLY A 18 -15.33 7.72 3.59
N LEU A 19 -16.36 6.98 4.01
CA LEU A 19 -17.05 7.19 5.29
C LEU A 19 -16.16 6.82 6.49
N VAL A 20 -15.50 5.67 6.46
CA VAL A 20 -14.60 5.25 7.55
C VAL A 20 -13.43 6.22 7.67
N MET A 21 -12.85 6.67 6.56
CA MET A 21 -11.84 7.73 6.59
C MET A 21 -12.42 9.03 7.15
N ALA A 22 -13.58 9.50 6.71
CA ALA A 22 -14.19 10.71 7.26
C ALA A 22 -14.39 10.63 8.79
N PHE A 23 -14.75 9.45 9.29
CA PHE A 23 -14.87 9.18 10.73
C PHE A 23 -13.51 9.25 11.45
N ASP A 24 -12.49 8.54 10.94
CA ASP A 24 -11.11 8.54 11.46
C ASP A 24 -10.48 9.94 11.52
N LEU A 25 -10.82 10.78 10.54
CA LEU A 25 -10.34 12.16 10.45
C LEU A 25 -10.94 13.07 11.52
N GLY A 26 -12.04 12.65 12.14
CA GLY A 26 -12.82 13.48 13.03
C GLY A 26 -13.54 14.57 12.26
N ALA A 27 -14.21 14.24 11.14
CA ALA A 27 -15.11 15.16 10.43
C ALA A 27 -16.16 15.83 11.35
N PHE A 28 -16.37 15.27 12.54
CA PHE A 28 -17.24 15.77 13.60
C PHE A 28 -16.52 16.35 14.84
N SER A 29 -15.18 16.45 14.85
CA SER A 29 -14.39 16.99 15.96
C SER A 29 -13.86 18.40 15.66
N LYS A 30 -14.20 19.36 16.52
CA LYS A 30 -13.85 20.79 16.40
C LYS A 30 -12.37 21.13 16.63
N SER A 31 -11.50 20.16 16.95
CA SER A 31 -10.10 20.44 17.26
C SER A 31 -9.13 19.63 16.38
N SER A 32 -8.62 20.28 15.34
CA SER A 32 -7.70 19.73 14.35
C SER A 32 -6.21 19.78 14.76
N SER A 33 -5.91 20.19 16.00
CA SER A 33 -4.53 20.38 16.49
C SER A 33 -4.04 19.36 17.52
N HIS A 34 -4.86 18.37 17.89
CA HIS A 34 -4.46 17.36 18.86
C HIS A 34 -3.35 16.46 18.30
N LYS A 35 -2.21 16.40 18.99
CA LYS A 35 -1.15 15.43 18.68
C LYS A 35 -1.66 14.02 19.00
N VAL A 36 -1.67 13.12 18.01
CA VAL A 36 -2.11 11.74 18.20
C VAL A 36 -1.16 11.05 19.18
N SER A 37 -1.68 10.53 20.29
CA SER A 37 -0.86 9.83 21.28
C SER A 37 -0.48 8.42 20.79
N PHE A 38 0.60 7.85 21.32
CA PHE A 38 1.03 6.48 20.99
C PHE A 38 -0.09 5.43 21.24
N LYS A 39 -0.81 5.56 22.35
CA LYS A 39 -1.94 4.66 22.71
C LYS A 39 -3.10 4.79 21.72
N GLU A 40 -3.43 6.02 21.35
CA GLU A 40 -4.47 6.32 20.37
C GLU A 40 -4.09 5.76 18.99
N ALA A 41 -2.85 5.99 18.56
CA ALA A 41 -2.31 5.44 17.31
C ALA A 41 -2.33 3.90 17.28
N GLY A 42 -1.92 3.25 18.38
CA GLY A 42 -1.96 1.80 18.50
C GLY A 42 -3.39 1.23 18.47
N LEU A 43 -4.35 1.88 19.15
CA LEU A 43 -5.75 1.48 19.11
C LEU A 43 -6.34 1.59 17.69
N TRP A 44 -6.10 2.71 17.01
CA TRP A 44 -6.56 2.87 15.62
C TRP A 44 -5.92 1.85 14.70
N SER A 45 -4.62 1.57 14.84
CA SER A 45 -3.95 0.52 14.07
C SER A 45 -4.61 -0.85 14.28
N ALA A 46 -4.92 -1.21 15.53
CA ALA A 46 -5.64 -2.44 15.84
C ALA A 46 -7.05 -2.49 15.23
N VAL A 47 -7.79 -1.37 15.22
CA VAL A 47 -9.11 -1.26 14.56
C VAL A 47 -8.97 -1.50 13.05
N TRP A 48 -7.98 -0.91 12.40
CA TRP A 48 -7.75 -1.10 10.97
C TRP A 48 -7.38 -2.54 10.61
N VAL A 49 -6.52 -3.18 11.40
CA VAL A 49 -6.18 -4.61 11.25
C VAL A 49 -7.41 -5.48 11.46
N ALA A 50 -8.22 -5.20 12.49
CA ALA A 50 -9.46 -5.93 12.75
C ALA A 50 -10.47 -5.79 11.60
N LEU A 51 -10.60 -4.60 11.00
CA LEU A 51 -11.44 -4.37 9.83
C LEU A 51 -10.94 -5.16 8.61
N ALA A 52 -9.63 -5.20 8.36
CA ALA A 52 -9.05 -6.00 7.28
C ALA A 52 -9.29 -7.51 7.49
N ILE A 53 -9.09 -8.01 8.72
CA ILE A 53 -9.39 -9.40 9.08
C ILE A 53 -10.90 -9.68 8.97
N GLY A 54 -11.75 -8.74 9.36
CA GLY A 54 -13.19 -8.83 9.17
C GLY A 54 -13.58 -8.97 7.70
N PHE A 55 -12.91 -8.21 6.82
CA PHE A 55 -13.11 -8.32 5.38
C PHE A 55 -12.64 -9.66 4.82
N PHE A 56 -11.55 -10.24 5.34
CA PHE A 56 -11.15 -11.62 5.01
C PHE A 56 -12.27 -12.63 5.30
N PHE A 57 -12.90 -12.55 6.48
CA PHE A 57 -14.02 -13.43 6.81
C PHE A 57 -15.26 -13.14 5.95
N PHE A 58 -15.49 -11.88 5.58
CA PHE A 58 -16.53 -11.50 4.64
C PHE A 58 -16.30 -12.16 3.26
N LEU A 59 -15.09 -12.08 2.70
CA LEU A 59 -14.76 -12.72 1.42
C LEU A 59 -14.90 -14.23 1.48
N ARG A 60 -14.58 -14.84 2.63
CA ARG A 60 -14.70 -16.28 2.83
C ARG A 60 -16.16 -16.77 2.80
N GLN A 61 -17.11 -15.90 3.11
CA GLN A 61 -18.54 -16.26 3.25
C GLN A 61 -19.43 -15.67 2.15
N TYR A 62 -19.01 -14.56 1.56
CA TYR A 62 -19.77 -13.75 0.61
C TYR A 62 -18.91 -13.29 -0.58
N GLY A 63 -17.80 -13.97 -0.86
CA GLY A 63 -16.88 -13.61 -1.95
C GLY A 63 -17.55 -13.70 -3.31
N TYR A 64 -18.55 -14.56 -3.46
CA TYR A 64 -19.38 -14.66 -4.66
C TYR A 64 -20.03 -13.33 -5.08
N LEU A 65 -20.28 -12.41 -4.14
CA LEU A 65 -20.90 -11.10 -4.41
C LEU A 65 -20.02 -10.18 -5.25
N ILE A 66 -18.70 -10.37 -5.25
CA ILE A 66 -17.78 -9.49 -5.99
C ILE A 66 -18.02 -9.64 -7.50
N HIS A 67 -18.11 -10.87 -7.98
CA HIS A 67 -18.33 -11.17 -9.40
C HIS A 67 -19.75 -11.62 -9.72
N ASP A 68 -20.68 -11.58 -8.76
CA ASP A 68 -22.06 -12.05 -8.93
C ASP A 68 -22.16 -13.50 -9.43
N ILE A 69 -21.46 -14.38 -8.74
CA ILE A 69 -21.44 -15.81 -9.06
C ILE A 69 -22.75 -16.43 -8.56
N SER A 70 -23.66 -16.69 -9.49
CA SER A 70 -24.97 -17.30 -9.21
C SER A 70 -25.14 -18.71 -9.78
N ASP A 71 -24.26 -19.13 -10.68
CA ASP A 71 -24.31 -20.42 -11.34
C ASP A 71 -22.91 -20.99 -11.64
N ALA A 72 -22.85 -22.29 -11.94
CA ALA A 72 -21.60 -23.00 -12.17
C ALA A 72 -20.85 -22.54 -13.43
N SER A 73 -21.57 -22.06 -14.46
CA SER A 73 -20.93 -21.59 -15.69
C SER A 73 -20.25 -20.24 -15.49
N HIS A 74 -20.87 -19.36 -14.70
CA HIS A 74 -20.27 -18.09 -14.31
C HIS A 74 -19.08 -18.29 -13.37
N LEU A 75 -19.19 -19.21 -12.41
CA LEU A 75 -18.07 -19.58 -11.54
C LEU A 75 -16.86 -20.05 -12.38
N GLU A 76 -17.09 -20.89 -13.38
CA GLU A 76 -16.03 -21.41 -14.23
C GLU A 76 -15.41 -20.31 -15.12
N SER A 77 -16.21 -19.37 -15.63
CA SER A 77 -15.67 -18.27 -16.44
C SER A 77 -14.82 -17.30 -15.61
N VAL A 78 -15.25 -16.97 -14.39
CA VAL A 78 -14.47 -16.15 -13.44
C VAL A 78 -13.21 -16.90 -12.99
N ARG A 79 -13.32 -18.21 -12.72
CA ARG A 79 -12.17 -19.07 -12.41
C ARG A 79 -11.14 -19.03 -13.54
N LEU A 80 -11.54 -19.28 -14.78
CA LEU A 80 -10.61 -19.27 -15.92
C LEU A 80 -9.94 -17.90 -16.11
N LYS A 81 -10.62 -16.82 -15.74
CA LYS A 81 -10.11 -15.46 -15.90
C LYS A 81 -9.07 -15.08 -14.83
N TYR A 82 -9.33 -15.41 -13.56
CA TYR A 82 -8.52 -14.91 -12.43
C TYR A 82 -7.82 -16.01 -11.62
N TYR A 83 -8.37 -17.22 -11.63
CA TYR A 83 -7.96 -18.38 -10.83
C TYR A 83 -7.79 -19.63 -11.71
N ASP A 84 -7.15 -19.47 -12.88
CA ASP A 84 -6.95 -20.49 -13.91
C ASP A 84 -6.42 -21.83 -13.36
N LYS A 85 -5.61 -21.77 -12.29
CA LYS A 85 -4.97 -22.92 -11.63
C LYS A 85 -5.78 -23.54 -10.50
N LEU A 86 -6.87 -22.92 -10.07
CA LEU A 86 -7.72 -23.45 -9.01
C LEU A 86 -8.48 -24.67 -9.52
N LYS A 87 -8.35 -25.80 -8.82
CA LYS A 87 -9.14 -27.01 -9.07
C LYS A 87 -10.42 -26.96 -8.25
N LEU A 88 -11.56 -26.98 -8.93
CA LEU A 88 -12.87 -26.97 -8.28
C LEU A 88 -13.44 -28.40 -8.15
N PRO A 89 -14.08 -28.73 -7.02
CA PRO A 89 -14.99 -29.86 -6.91
C PRO A 89 -16.11 -29.84 -7.95
N THR A 90 -16.74 -31.00 -8.18
CA THR A 90 -17.86 -31.12 -9.13
C THR A 90 -19.17 -30.56 -8.59
N ASP A 91 -19.35 -30.52 -7.27
CA ASP A 91 -20.52 -29.93 -6.63
C ASP A 91 -20.41 -28.40 -6.60
N PHE A 92 -21.47 -27.70 -7.00
CA PHE A 92 -21.45 -26.24 -7.12
C PHE A 92 -21.21 -25.53 -5.77
N ASN A 93 -21.81 -26.00 -4.68
CA ASN A 93 -21.64 -25.37 -3.37
C ASN A 93 -20.22 -25.58 -2.85
N ALA A 94 -19.68 -26.79 -3.01
CA ALA A 94 -18.30 -27.09 -2.67
C ALA A 94 -17.31 -26.32 -3.55
N ALA A 95 -17.61 -26.14 -4.84
CA ALA A 95 -16.84 -25.35 -5.78
C ALA A 95 -16.84 -23.86 -5.42
N LEU A 96 -18.01 -23.31 -5.11
CA LEU A 96 -18.16 -21.92 -4.66
C LEU A 96 -17.36 -21.69 -3.38
N GLN A 97 -17.49 -22.57 -2.40
CA GLN A 97 -16.74 -22.47 -1.15
C GLN A 97 -15.22 -22.58 -1.35
N ALA A 98 -14.76 -23.47 -2.24
CA ALA A 98 -13.34 -23.57 -2.58
C ALA A 98 -12.81 -22.27 -3.21
N PHE A 99 -13.58 -21.70 -4.13
CA PHE A 99 -13.29 -20.42 -4.77
C PHE A 99 -13.22 -19.27 -3.76
N GLU A 100 -14.21 -19.14 -2.88
CA GLU A 100 -14.25 -18.09 -1.84
C GLU A 100 -13.08 -18.21 -0.85
N ASN A 101 -12.70 -19.43 -0.46
CA ASN A 101 -11.53 -19.65 0.39
C ASN A 101 -10.25 -19.20 -0.31
N SER A 102 -10.07 -19.53 -1.60
CA SER A 102 -8.92 -19.08 -2.37
C SER A 102 -8.87 -17.56 -2.52
N MET A 103 -10.01 -16.94 -2.85
CA MET A 103 -10.14 -15.49 -2.94
C MET A 103 -9.80 -14.80 -1.61
N ALA A 104 -10.30 -15.31 -0.49
CA ALA A 104 -9.99 -14.77 0.82
C ALA A 104 -8.50 -14.91 1.18
N ILE A 105 -7.87 -16.06 0.89
CA ILE A 105 -6.44 -16.28 1.11
C ILE A 105 -5.60 -15.32 0.26
N ASP A 106 -5.96 -15.12 -1.00
CA ASP A 106 -5.30 -14.17 -1.89
C ASP A 106 -5.42 -12.74 -1.37
N TYR A 107 -6.61 -12.33 -0.92
CA TYR A 107 -6.82 -11.04 -0.26
C TYR A 107 -5.92 -10.88 0.96
N LEU A 108 -5.87 -11.87 1.86
CA LEU A 108 -5.11 -11.77 3.11
C LEU A 108 -3.60 -11.76 2.84
N THR A 109 -3.13 -12.60 1.93
CA THR A 109 -1.73 -12.65 1.49
C THR A 109 -1.35 -11.31 0.85
N GLY A 110 -2.24 -10.77 0.02
CA GLY A 110 -2.06 -9.47 -0.59
C GLY A 110 -2.05 -8.32 0.40
N TYR A 111 -2.99 -8.32 1.35
CA TYR A 111 -3.09 -7.32 2.39
C TYR A 111 -1.81 -7.29 3.22
N LEU A 112 -1.32 -8.46 3.66
CA LEU A 112 -0.09 -8.54 4.44
C LEU A 112 1.14 -8.12 3.63
N THR A 113 1.21 -8.48 2.35
CA THR A 113 2.29 -8.05 1.45
C THR A 113 2.32 -6.53 1.33
N GLU A 114 1.19 -5.93 0.95
CA GLU A 114 1.05 -4.47 0.79
C GLU A 114 1.22 -3.73 2.12
N TYR A 115 0.68 -4.27 3.21
CA TYR A 115 0.83 -3.68 4.55
C TYR A 115 2.30 -3.63 4.97
N SER A 116 3.06 -4.66 4.66
CA SER A 116 4.49 -4.73 4.95
C SER A 116 5.30 -3.74 4.14
N LEU A 117 5.04 -3.66 2.84
CA LEU A 117 5.66 -2.68 1.96
C LEU A 117 5.27 -1.25 2.37
N SER A 118 4.04 -1.04 2.87
CA SER A 118 3.59 0.27 3.35
C SER A 118 4.36 0.78 4.57
N VAL A 119 4.99 -0.10 5.36
CA VAL A 119 5.85 0.31 6.48
C VAL A 119 7.10 1.02 5.98
N ASP A 120 7.65 0.59 4.85
CA ASP A 120 8.78 1.27 4.20
C ASP A 120 8.41 2.70 3.79
N ASN A 121 7.21 2.84 3.22
CA ASN A 121 6.67 4.12 2.77
C ASN A 121 6.61 5.13 3.93
N ILE A 122 6.35 4.67 5.16
CA ILE A 122 6.33 5.52 6.36
C ILE A 122 7.71 6.13 6.63
N PHE A 123 8.82 5.39 6.48
CA PHE A 123 10.16 5.94 6.69
C PHE A 123 10.45 7.05 5.70
N VAL A 124 10.11 6.85 4.43
CA VAL A 124 10.28 7.87 3.40
C VAL A 124 9.40 9.08 3.67
N PHE A 125 8.18 8.91 4.19
CA PHE A 125 7.34 10.04 4.59
C PHE A 125 7.97 10.86 5.72
N ILE A 126 8.59 10.21 6.70
CA ILE A 126 9.30 10.89 7.79
C ILE A 126 10.51 11.65 7.26
N LEU A 127 11.28 11.04 6.35
CA LEU A 127 12.41 11.69 5.69
C LEU A 127 11.95 12.92 4.89
N ILE A 128 10.87 12.80 4.12
CA ILE A 128 10.26 13.93 3.39
C ILE A 128 9.85 15.02 4.37
N PHE A 129 9.15 14.70 5.45
CA PHE A 129 8.72 15.70 6.43
C PHE A 129 9.89 16.42 7.10
N SER A 130 10.94 15.67 7.44
CA SER A 130 12.17 16.19 8.03
C SER A 130 12.91 17.11 7.05
N SER A 131 13.16 16.64 5.83
CA SER A 131 13.87 17.38 4.78
C SER A 131 13.17 18.66 4.35
N PHE A 132 11.83 18.65 4.32
CA PHE A 132 11.03 19.84 4.00
C PHE A 132 10.74 20.73 5.23
N GLY A 133 11.23 20.36 6.42
CA GLY A 133 11.05 21.13 7.65
C GLY A 133 9.58 21.31 8.05
N VAL A 134 8.75 20.30 7.81
CA VAL A 134 7.31 20.37 8.09
C VAL A 134 7.08 20.23 9.58
N HIS A 135 6.37 21.19 10.17
CA HIS A 135 5.97 21.10 11.57
C HIS A 135 4.99 19.94 11.80
N GLU A 136 5.19 19.19 12.89
CA GLU A 136 4.38 18.01 13.26
C GLU A 136 2.86 18.26 13.24
N LYS A 137 2.42 19.48 13.59
CA LYS A 137 0.99 19.86 13.53
C LYS A 137 0.35 19.66 12.15
N PHE A 138 1.15 19.64 11.09
CA PHE A 138 0.69 19.46 9.71
C PHE A 138 0.78 18.02 9.21
N TYR A 139 1.46 17.11 9.91
CA TYR A 139 1.62 15.73 9.46
C TYR A 139 0.28 15.06 9.24
N LYS A 140 -0.65 15.19 10.20
CA LYS A 140 -2.01 14.65 10.07
C LYS A 140 -2.67 15.15 8.79
N LYS A 141 -2.64 16.45 8.53
CA LYS A 141 -3.30 17.03 7.35
C LYS A 141 -2.67 16.54 6.05
N VAL A 142 -1.34 16.55 5.97
CA VAL A 142 -0.62 16.16 4.76
C VAL A 142 -0.78 14.66 4.48
N LEU A 143 -0.62 13.81 5.49
CA LEU A 143 -0.76 12.36 5.36
C LEU A 143 -2.15 11.97 4.85
N VAL A 144 -3.19 12.62 5.34
CA VAL A 144 -4.57 12.29 4.98
C VAL A 144 -4.84 12.56 3.51
N TRP A 145 -4.48 13.75 3.04
CA TRP A 145 -4.66 14.11 1.63
C TRP A 145 -3.69 13.34 0.73
N GLY A 146 -2.48 13.04 1.21
CA GLY A 146 -1.52 12.17 0.54
C GLY A 146 -2.05 10.75 0.36
N ILE A 147 -2.60 10.14 1.41
CA ILE A 147 -3.22 8.80 1.40
C ILE A 147 -4.43 8.77 0.48
N LEU A 148 -5.33 9.76 0.56
CA LEU A 148 -6.47 9.86 -0.36
C LEU A 148 -6.02 9.94 -1.82
N GLY A 149 -4.99 10.75 -2.10
CA GLY A 149 -4.40 10.84 -3.43
C GLY A 149 -3.77 9.52 -3.87
N SER A 150 -3.02 8.87 -2.98
CA SER A 150 -2.41 7.56 -3.20
C SER A 150 -3.45 6.47 -3.53
N ILE A 151 -4.57 6.39 -2.81
CA ILE A 151 -5.64 5.43 -3.11
C ILE A 151 -6.18 5.62 -4.53
N VAL A 152 -6.40 6.87 -4.95
CA VAL A 152 -6.86 7.18 -6.32
C VAL A 152 -5.80 6.82 -7.35
N LEU A 153 -4.54 7.14 -7.10
CA LEU A 153 -3.45 6.81 -8.00
C LEU A 153 -3.27 5.30 -8.11
N ARG A 154 -3.25 4.57 -6.99
CA ARG A 154 -3.16 3.11 -6.97
C ARG A 154 -4.34 2.45 -7.66
N PHE A 155 -5.55 2.97 -7.52
CA PHE A 155 -6.69 2.51 -8.32
C PHE A 155 -6.35 2.57 -9.82
N ILE A 156 -5.90 3.71 -10.32
CA ILE A 156 -5.52 3.86 -11.73
C ILE A 156 -4.42 2.86 -12.12
N PHE A 157 -3.35 2.77 -11.32
CA PHE A 157 -2.22 1.89 -11.61
C PHE A 157 -2.56 0.40 -11.56
N ILE A 158 -3.42 -0.04 -10.64
CA ILE A 158 -3.85 -1.44 -10.50
C ILE A 158 -4.62 -1.87 -11.75
N PHE A 159 -5.59 -1.07 -12.20
CA PHE A 159 -6.37 -1.43 -13.38
C PHE A 159 -5.56 -1.34 -14.69
N ILE A 160 -4.62 -0.39 -14.79
CA ILE A 160 -3.65 -0.36 -15.89
C ILE A 160 -2.77 -1.62 -15.86
N GLY A 161 -2.23 -1.98 -14.68
CA GLY A 161 -1.40 -3.17 -14.50
C GLY A 161 -2.15 -4.46 -14.83
N ALA A 162 -3.41 -4.58 -14.39
CA ALA A 162 -4.27 -5.72 -14.70
C ALA A 162 -4.52 -5.86 -16.20
N ALA A 163 -4.80 -4.75 -16.89
CA ALA A 163 -4.98 -4.74 -18.34
C ALA A 163 -3.70 -5.17 -19.06
N LEU A 164 -2.53 -4.70 -18.62
CA LEU A 164 -1.24 -5.09 -19.19
C LEU A 164 -0.94 -6.58 -18.97
N ILE A 165 -1.23 -7.12 -17.78
CA ILE A 165 -0.96 -8.52 -17.46
C ILE A 165 -1.90 -9.47 -18.22
N GLN A 166 -3.15 -9.07 -18.43
CA GLN A 166 -4.12 -9.86 -19.20
C GLN A 166 -3.74 -9.94 -20.69
N GLU A 167 -3.14 -8.89 -21.25
CA GLU A 167 -2.70 -8.87 -22.65
C GLU A 167 -1.27 -9.45 -22.84
N PHE A 168 -0.40 -9.30 -21.84
CA PHE A 168 1.03 -9.61 -21.95
C PHE A 168 1.53 -10.45 -20.77
N GLU A 169 1.38 -11.78 -20.85
CA GLU A 169 1.87 -12.68 -19.78
C GLU A 169 3.37 -12.53 -19.48
N TRP A 170 4.18 -12.20 -20.51
CA TRP A 170 5.62 -12.05 -20.37
C TRP A 170 6.02 -10.84 -19.51
N ILE A 171 5.11 -9.88 -19.26
CA ILE A 171 5.36 -8.71 -18.42
C ILE A 171 5.71 -9.11 -16.99
N LEU A 172 5.21 -10.26 -16.52
CA LEU A 172 5.52 -10.80 -15.20
C LEU A 172 7.03 -11.11 -15.05
N TYR A 173 7.73 -11.46 -16.13
CA TYR A 173 9.18 -11.67 -16.08
C TYR A 173 9.95 -10.36 -15.95
N ILE A 174 9.51 -9.28 -16.61
CA ILE A 174 10.10 -7.94 -16.41
C ILE A 174 9.93 -7.54 -14.95
N PHE A 175 8.71 -7.65 -14.45
CA PHE A 175 8.33 -7.34 -13.09
C PHE A 175 9.10 -8.15 -12.05
N GLY A 176 9.25 -9.46 -12.27
CA GLY A 176 10.07 -10.32 -11.42
C GLY A 176 11.55 -9.92 -11.42
N GLY A 177 12.11 -9.62 -12.59
CA GLY A 177 13.50 -9.16 -12.72
C GLY A 177 13.74 -7.82 -12.02
N PHE A 178 12.80 -6.89 -12.16
CA PHE A 178 12.84 -5.59 -11.49
C PHE A 178 12.81 -5.75 -9.96
N LEU A 179 11.91 -6.57 -9.42
CA LEU A 179 11.82 -6.85 -7.98
C LEU A 179 13.06 -7.51 -7.40
N VAL A 180 13.67 -8.45 -8.13
CA VAL A 180 14.95 -9.04 -7.71
C VAL A 180 16.03 -7.98 -7.68
N TYR A 181 16.11 -7.13 -8.70
CA TYR A 181 17.07 -6.04 -8.76
C TYR A 181 16.90 -5.06 -7.60
N THR A 182 15.67 -4.60 -7.32
CA THR A 182 15.41 -3.65 -6.22
C THR A 182 15.70 -4.29 -4.85
N GLY A 183 15.26 -5.53 -4.63
CA GLY A 183 15.55 -6.25 -3.38
C GLY A 183 17.04 -6.48 -3.14
N LEU A 184 17.80 -6.86 -4.17
CA LEU A 184 19.26 -7.05 -4.06
C LEU A 184 19.98 -5.71 -3.86
N LYS A 185 19.54 -4.64 -4.52
CA LYS A 185 20.10 -3.29 -4.33
C LYS A 185 20.00 -2.88 -2.86
N ILE A 186 18.83 -3.07 -2.23
CA ILE A 186 18.63 -2.77 -0.80
C ILE A 186 19.54 -3.64 0.09
N PHE A 187 19.71 -4.92 -0.26
CA PHE A 187 20.56 -5.84 0.51
C PHE A 187 22.05 -5.46 0.48
N PHE A 188 22.54 -5.03 -0.69
CA PHE A 188 23.97 -4.74 -0.90
C PHE A 188 24.38 -3.29 -0.63
N ASN A 189 23.50 -2.30 -0.78
CA ASN A 189 23.84 -0.88 -0.62
C ASN A 189 23.59 -0.35 0.80
N LYS A 190 23.90 -1.16 1.81
CA LYS A 190 23.56 -0.97 3.23
C LYS A 190 24.10 0.30 3.91
N GLU A 191 24.90 1.11 3.22
CA GLU A 191 25.66 2.23 3.80
C GLU A 191 25.43 3.61 3.12
N GLU A 192 24.59 3.73 2.09
CA GLU A 192 24.42 5.00 1.35
C GLU A 192 23.04 5.70 1.50
N GLU A 193 22.12 5.16 2.30
CA GLU A 193 20.76 5.70 2.46
C GLU A 193 20.60 6.78 3.55
N GLU A 194 21.61 7.64 3.75
CA GLU A 194 21.29 9.03 4.10
C GLU A 194 21.18 9.84 2.80
N GLU A 195 20.29 9.43 1.89
CA GLU A 195 19.85 10.31 0.82
C GLU A 195 19.15 11.50 1.47
N LYS A 196 19.89 12.58 1.70
CA LYS A 196 19.31 13.87 2.04
C LYS A 196 18.42 14.26 0.86
N ILE A 197 17.12 14.01 0.98
CA ILE A 197 16.14 14.47 0.00
C ILE A 197 16.27 15.98 -0.09
N GLU A 198 16.87 16.50 -1.15
CA GLU A 198 16.97 17.93 -1.38
C GLU A 198 15.63 18.46 -1.90
N PRO A 199 14.87 19.24 -1.11
CA PRO A 199 13.52 19.65 -1.48
C PRO A 199 13.44 20.41 -2.81
N ALA A 200 14.45 21.24 -3.08
CA ALA A 200 14.52 22.06 -4.30
C ALA A 200 14.80 21.24 -5.56
N ASN A 201 15.45 20.08 -5.42
CA ASN A 201 15.86 19.24 -6.55
C ASN A 201 14.89 18.09 -6.84
N HIS A 202 13.94 17.84 -5.94
CA HIS A 202 12.98 16.76 -6.07
C HIS A 202 12.17 16.85 -7.38
N PRO A 203 12.06 15.77 -8.18
CA PRO A 203 11.39 15.79 -9.48
C PRO A 203 9.94 16.31 -9.41
N VAL A 204 9.17 15.83 -8.43
CA VAL A 204 7.78 16.27 -8.22
C VAL A 204 7.71 17.76 -7.92
N VAL A 205 8.65 18.31 -7.15
CA VAL A 205 8.68 19.74 -6.82
C VAL A 205 9.01 20.56 -8.06
N LYS A 206 9.97 20.12 -8.90
CA LYS A 206 10.31 20.77 -10.16
C LYS A 206 9.12 20.82 -11.13
N VAL A 207 8.44 19.69 -11.30
CA VAL A 207 7.25 19.59 -12.16
C VAL A 207 6.12 20.46 -11.61
N ALA A 208 5.79 20.35 -10.32
CA ALA A 208 4.74 21.13 -9.70
C ALA A 208 5.03 22.64 -9.74
N SER A 209 6.28 23.05 -9.53
CA SER A 209 6.69 24.47 -9.58
C SER A 209 6.68 25.05 -10.99
N LYS A 210 6.72 24.20 -12.03
CA LYS A 210 6.56 24.60 -13.43
C LYS A 210 5.09 24.78 -13.81
N ILE A 211 4.19 23.99 -13.22
CA ILE A 211 2.74 24.02 -13.50
C ILE A 211 2.03 25.06 -12.63
N PHE A 212 2.43 25.21 -11.37
CA PHE A 212 1.75 26.03 -10.38
C PHE A 212 2.65 27.16 -9.86
N ASN A 213 2.02 28.28 -9.48
CA ASN A 213 2.72 29.34 -8.76
C ASN A 213 2.93 28.94 -7.29
N VAL A 214 4.18 28.83 -6.85
CA VAL A 214 4.51 28.43 -5.48
C VAL A 214 4.69 29.65 -4.59
N TYR A 215 4.05 29.64 -3.42
CA TYR A 215 4.23 30.67 -2.41
C TYR A 215 5.52 30.42 -1.61
N LYS A 216 6.38 31.44 -1.46
CA LYS A 216 7.75 31.28 -0.90
C LYS A 216 7.83 30.98 0.60
N ARG A 217 6.75 31.18 1.37
CA ARG A 217 6.74 31.03 2.84
C ARG A 217 5.49 30.30 3.30
N ASN A 218 5.61 29.35 4.24
CA ASN A 218 4.45 28.76 4.90
C ASN A 218 3.83 29.81 5.83
N VAL A 219 2.85 30.57 5.32
CA VAL A 219 2.13 31.60 6.09
C VAL A 219 0.81 31.05 6.64
N THR A 220 0.31 29.92 6.14
CA THR A 220 -1.02 29.41 6.47
C THR A 220 -1.08 27.88 6.54
N ASP A 221 -2.06 27.37 7.28
CA ASP A 221 -2.39 25.95 7.36
C ASP A 221 -3.08 25.41 6.07
N ASN A 222 -3.39 26.27 5.09
CA ASN A 222 -4.12 25.93 3.87
C ASN A 222 -3.19 25.50 2.73
N PHE A 223 -3.65 24.57 1.89
CA PHE A 223 -2.89 24.12 0.72
C PHE A 223 -2.84 25.16 -0.40
N LEU A 224 -3.91 25.91 -0.57
CA LEU A 224 -4.09 26.91 -1.62
C LEU A 224 -4.31 28.28 -1.00
N ILE A 225 -3.68 29.30 -1.58
CA ILE A 225 -3.83 30.70 -1.19
C ILE A 225 -4.20 31.52 -2.40
N TYR A 226 -5.29 32.29 -2.32
CA TYR A 226 -5.62 33.27 -3.34
C TYR A 226 -4.87 34.58 -3.08
N HIS A 227 -3.97 34.95 -3.99
CA HIS A 227 -3.19 36.17 -3.86
C HIS A 227 -3.97 37.37 -4.41
N LYS A 228 -4.62 38.13 -3.52
CA LYS A 228 -5.47 39.29 -3.90
C LYS A 228 -4.78 40.30 -4.83
N ARG A 229 -3.49 40.59 -4.62
CA ARG A 229 -2.70 41.53 -5.45
C ARG A 229 -2.44 41.04 -6.88
N TYR A 230 -2.15 39.76 -7.07
CA TYR A 230 -1.83 39.19 -8.39
C TYR A 230 -3.04 38.50 -9.05
N LYS A 231 -4.20 38.49 -8.36
CA LYS A 231 -5.45 37.83 -8.76
C LYS A 231 -5.26 36.37 -9.23
N LYS A 232 -4.32 35.65 -8.62
CA LYS A 232 -3.95 34.28 -8.97
C LYS A 232 -3.93 33.37 -7.75
N TRP A 233 -4.21 32.09 -7.96
CA TRP A 233 -4.03 31.04 -6.97
C TRP A 233 -2.57 30.62 -6.86
N TYR A 234 -2.11 30.42 -5.63
CA TYR A 234 -0.79 29.92 -5.30
C TYR A 234 -0.91 28.63 -4.49
N ILE A 235 -0.02 27.68 -4.76
CA ILE A 235 0.15 26.49 -3.93
C ILE A 235 1.15 26.79 -2.81
N THR A 236 0.89 26.23 -1.63
CA THR A 236 1.80 26.34 -0.48
C THR A 236 2.86 25.24 -0.51
N PRO A 237 3.98 25.44 0.22
CA PRO A 237 4.94 24.36 0.46
C PRO A 237 4.30 23.10 1.06
N LEU A 238 3.28 23.23 1.91
CA LEU A 238 2.51 22.08 2.43
C LEU A 238 1.83 21.27 1.32
N PHE A 239 1.32 21.93 0.28
CA PHE A 239 0.73 21.24 -0.87
C PHE A 239 1.80 20.54 -1.71
N LEU A 240 2.98 21.15 -1.87
CA LEU A 240 4.11 20.48 -2.52
C LEU A 240 4.53 19.21 -1.79
N VAL A 241 4.62 19.25 -0.46
CA VAL A 241 4.95 18.06 0.35
C VAL A 241 3.88 16.98 0.18
N MET A 242 2.59 17.35 0.16
CA MET A 242 1.50 16.41 -0.11
C MET A 242 1.63 15.76 -1.49
N LEU A 243 1.95 16.54 -2.53
CA LEU A 243 2.21 16.01 -3.87
C LEU A 243 3.44 15.09 -3.91
N VAL A 244 4.51 15.44 -3.18
CA VAL A 244 5.71 14.59 -3.07
C VAL A 244 5.33 13.26 -2.45
N ILE A 245 4.60 13.24 -1.33
CA ILE A 245 4.14 12.00 -0.69
C ILE A 245 3.28 11.16 -1.65
N ALA A 246 2.31 11.77 -2.33
CA ALA A 246 1.47 11.06 -3.31
C ALA A 246 2.29 10.54 -4.51
N GLY A 247 3.30 11.29 -4.96
CA GLY A 247 4.20 10.89 -6.04
C GLY A 247 5.17 9.79 -5.63
N THR A 248 5.68 9.81 -4.41
CA THR A 248 6.51 8.73 -3.85
C THR A 248 5.70 7.44 -3.75
N ASP A 249 4.42 7.50 -3.38
CA ASP A 249 3.57 6.29 -3.40
C ASP A 249 3.42 5.68 -4.79
N VAL A 250 3.38 6.50 -5.84
CA VAL A 250 3.40 6.00 -7.23
C VAL A 250 4.72 5.27 -7.53
N VAL A 251 5.85 5.80 -7.04
CA VAL A 251 7.14 5.11 -7.18
C VAL A 251 7.11 3.76 -6.46
N PHE A 252 6.57 3.71 -5.23
CA PHE A 252 6.42 2.46 -4.49
C PHE A 252 5.45 1.46 -5.15
N ALA A 253 4.43 1.97 -5.82
CA ALA A 253 3.50 1.15 -6.59
C ALA A 253 4.20 0.40 -7.73
N VAL A 254 5.35 0.89 -8.23
CA VAL A 254 6.14 0.19 -9.25
C VAL A 254 6.73 -1.12 -8.71
N ASP A 255 7.08 -1.19 -7.42
CA ASP A 255 7.51 -2.43 -6.78
C ASP A 255 6.31 -3.27 -6.30
N SER A 256 5.35 -2.61 -5.64
CA SER A 256 4.27 -3.34 -4.93
C SER A 256 3.23 -3.94 -5.86
N ILE A 257 2.92 -3.30 -7.00
CA ILE A 257 1.90 -3.77 -7.94
C ILE A 257 2.32 -5.07 -8.66
N PRO A 258 3.53 -5.17 -9.20
CA PRO A 258 4.11 -6.44 -9.62
C PRO A 258 3.98 -7.55 -8.57
N ALA A 259 4.35 -7.24 -7.34
CA ALA A 259 4.38 -8.19 -6.25
C ALA A 259 2.98 -8.73 -5.93
N ILE A 260 1.96 -7.87 -5.86
CA ILE A 260 0.58 -8.29 -5.58
C ILE A 260 -0.03 -9.09 -6.74
N PHE A 261 0.27 -8.73 -8.00
CA PHE A 261 -0.21 -9.51 -9.14
C PHE A 261 0.43 -10.91 -9.26
N SER A 262 1.54 -11.16 -8.55
CA SER A 262 2.11 -12.51 -8.39
C SER A 262 1.31 -13.41 -7.44
N ILE A 263 0.41 -12.83 -6.64
CA ILE A 263 -0.46 -13.54 -5.71
C ILE A 263 -1.79 -13.83 -6.39
N THR A 264 -2.41 -12.80 -6.99
CA THR A 264 -3.72 -12.92 -7.63
C THR A 264 -3.80 -12.07 -8.90
N LYS A 265 -4.50 -12.59 -9.91
CA LYS A 265 -4.77 -11.86 -11.17
C LYS A 265 -6.04 -11.01 -11.07
N ASP A 266 -6.79 -11.12 -9.98
CA ASP A 266 -8.04 -10.38 -9.77
C ASP A 266 -7.78 -8.92 -9.33
N PRO A 267 -8.02 -7.91 -10.19
CA PRO A 267 -7.77 -6.51 -9.85
C PRO A 267 -8.61 -5.99 -8.68
N TYR A 268 -9.77 -6.60 -8.40
CA TYR A 268 -10.62 -6.17 -7.29
C TYR A 268 -10.01 -6.61 -5.96
N ILE A 269 -9.53 -7.85 -5.88
CA ILE A 269 -8.82 -8.35 -4.69
C ILE A 269 -7.50 -7.60 -4.47
N VAL A 270 -6.77 -7.31 -5.55
CA VAL A 270 -5.60 -6.41 -5.50
C VAL A 270 -6.01 -5.06 -4.93
N PHE A 271 -7.06 -4.43 -5.43
CA PHE A 271 -7.52 -3.13 -4.95
C PHE A 271 -7.96 -3.15 -3.48
N PHE A 272 -8.78 -4.12 -3.06
CA PHE A 272 -9.25 -4.18 -1.68
C PHE A 272 -8.10 -4.39 -0.70
N SER A 273 -7.22 -5.35 -0.96
CA SER A 273 -6.07 -5.63 -0.09
C SER A 273 -5.18 -4.39 0.08
N ASN A 274 -4.98 -3.66 -1.01
CA ASN A 274 -4.19 -2.45 -1.06
C ASN A 274 -4.81 -1.28 -0.28
N VAL A 275 -6.11 -1.04 -0.46
CA VAL A 275 -6.84 -0.01 0.29
C VAL A 275 -6.83 -0.29 1.79
N PHE A 276 -7.08 -1.54 2.20
CA PHE A 276 -6.99 -1.93 3.62
C PHE A 276 -5.58 -1.77 4.19
N ALA A 277 -4.54 -2.04 3.40
CA ALA A 277 -3.16 -1.82 3.81
C ALA A 277 -2.85 -0.32 4.05
N ILE A 278 -3.31 0.56 3.14
CA ILE A 278 -3.00 1.99 3.19
C ILE A 278 -3.85 2.76 4.20
N MET A 279 -5.12 2.41 4.41
CA MET A 279 -6.00 3.16 5.31
C MET A 279 -5.46 3.23 6.74
N GLY A 280 -4.75 2.20 7.19
CA GLY A 280 -4.11 2.17 8.51
C GLY A 280 -2.85 3.05 8.63
N LEU A 281 -2.32 3.57 7.52
CA LEU A 281 -1.00 4.17 7.46
C LEU A 281 -0.87 5.46 8.29
N ARG A 282 -1.94 6.25 8.46
CA ARG A 282 -1.93 7.42 9.35
C ARG A 282 -1.67 7.02 10.81
N SER A 283 -2.40 6.03 11.29
CA SER A 283 -2.24 5.52 12.65
C SER A 283 -0.86 4.88 12.83
N MET A 284 -0.41 4.12 11.82
CA MET A 284 0.90 3.51 11.80
C MET A 284 2.02 4.56 11.75
N PHE A 285 1.90 5.66 11.02
CA PHE A 285 2.89 6.74 11.01
C PHE A 285 3.11 7.31 12.42
N PHE A 286 2.05 7.59 13.18
CA PHE A 286 2.20 8.10 14.55
C PHE A 286 2.69 7.03 15.53
N PHE A 287 2.30 5.78 15.30
CA PHE A 287 2.80 4.65 16.08
C PHE A 287 4.30 4.43 15.85
N LEU A 288 4.72 4.27 14.59
CA LEU A 288 6.10 4.03 14.18
C LEU A 288 7.01 5.24 14.42
N SER A 289 6.55 6.47 14.22
CA SER A 289 7.38 7.66 14.50
C SER A 289 7.85 7.73 15.96
N SER A 290 7.11 7.09 16.88
CA SER A 290 7.47 6.97 18.31
C SER A 290 8.49 5.86 18.61
N ILE A 291 8.67 4.90 17.70
CA ILE A 291 9.50 3.70 17.87
C ILE A 291 10.49 3.47 16.71
N MET A 292 10.76 4.48 15.88
CA MET A 292 11.59 4.35 14.67
C MET A 292 12.96 3.73 14.94
N GLY A 293 13.55 4.03 16.09
CA GLY A 293 14.85 3.48 16.49
C GLY A 293 14.85 1.97 16.76
N LEU A 294 13.68 1.32 16.81
CA LEU A 294 13.52 -0.11 17.05
C LEU A 294 13.47 -0.97 15.78
N PHE A 295 13.45 -0.38 14.57
CA PHE A 295 13.23 -1.10 13.31
C PHE A 295 14.44 -1.10 12.37
N ARG A 296 15.65 -1.20 12.94
CA ARG A 296 16.91 -1.15 12.20
C ARG A 296 17.00 -2.13 11.02
N TYR A 297 16.51 -3.36 11.17
CA TYR A 297 16.62 -4.41 10.15
C TYR A 297 15.38 -4.51 9.25
N LEU A 298 14.43 -3.58 9.36
CA LEU A 298 13.25 -3.62 8.51
C LEU A 298 13.56 -3.39 7.02
N PRO A 299 14.40 -2.41 6.62
CA PRO A 299 14.80 -2.25 5.22
C PRO A 299 15.43 -3.53 4.64
N LEU A 300 16.27 -4.21 5.43
CA LEU A 300 16.85 -5.50 5.03
C LEU A 300 15.79 -6.59 4.87
N GLY A 301 14.80 -6.66 5.77
CA GLY A 301 13.68 -7.58 5.65
C GLY A 301 12.87 -7.35 4.37
N LEU A 302 12.64 -6.09 4.02
CA LEU A 302 11.95 -5.70 2.80
C LEU A 302 12.75 -6.07 1.54
N GLY A 303 14.06 -5.87 1.54
CA GLY A 303 14.94 -6.34 0.47
C GLY A 303 14.83 -7.85 0.24
N VAL A 304 14.87 -8.64 1.32
CA VAL A 304 14.68 -10.10 1.25
C VAL A 304 13.29 -10.47 0.73
N LEU A 305 12.24 -9.77 1.19
CA LEU A 305 10.86 -9.98 0.75
C LEU A 305 10.71 -9.68 -0.75
N LEU A 306 11.22 -8.55 -1.25
CA LEU A 306 11.16 -8.18 -2.66
C LEU A 306 11.93 -9.17 -3.54
N THR A 307 13.14 -9.57 -3.12
CA THR A 307 13.91 -10.59 -3.83
C THR A 307 13.17 -11.94 -3.87
N PHE A 308 12.54 -12.35 -2.76
CA PHE A 308 11.75 -13.58 -2.72
C PHE A 308 10.55 -13.52 -3.68
N ILE A 309 9.78 -12.43 -3.66
CA ILE A 309 8.62 -12.28 -4.54
C ILE A 309 9.05 -12.21 -6.01
N GLY A 310 10.09 -11.43 -6.32
CA GLY A 310 10.65 -11.36 -7.67
C GLY A 310 11.15 -12.72 -8.17
N ALA A 311 11.84 -13.48 -7.32
CA ALA A 311 12.28 -14.84 -7.65
C ALA A 311 11.09 -15.77 -7.88
N LYS A 312 10.02 -15.70 -7.07
CA LYS A 312 8.78 -16.45 -7.28
C LYS A 312 8.16 -16.14 -8.65
N MET A 313 8.15 -14.86 -9.04
CA MET A 313 7.63 -14.42 -10.35
C MET A 313 8.46 -14.96 -11.52
N LEU A 314 9.79 -14.92 -11.42
CA LEU A 314 10.69 -15.43 -12.46
C LEU A 314 10.64 -16.96 -12.58
N LEU A 315 10.51 -17.64 -11.44
CA LEU A 315 10.52 -19.10 -11.34
C LEU A 315 9.10 -19.69 -11.35
N HIS A 316 8.11 -18.93 -11.85
CA HIS A 316 6.70 -19.29 -11.84
C HIS A 316 6.45 -20.74 -12.30
N HIS A 317 7.08 -21.15 -13.41
CA HIS A 317 6.91 -22.50 -13.96
C HIS A 317 7.61 -23.62 -13.16
N GLN A 318 8.67 -23.29 -12.41
CA GLN A 318 9.48 -24.27 -11.66
C GLN A 318 8.93 -24.47 -10.25
N MET A 319 8.48 -23.40 -9.59
CA MET A 319 7.87 -23.47 -8.26
C MET A 319 6.52 -24.17 -8.29
N GLU A 320 5.81 -24.13 -9.43
CA GLU A 320 4.55 -24.85 -9.63
C GLU A 320 4.75 -26.36 -9.72
N GLY A 321 5.84 -26.83 -10.34
CA GLY A 321 6.21 -28.25 -10.33
C GLY A 321 6.50 -28.81 -8.93
N LEU A 322 6.84 -27.93 -7.97
CA LEU A 322 7.14 -28.26 -6.57
C LEU A 322 5.91 -28.13 -5.65
N GLY A 323 4.74 -27.72 -6.16
CA GLY A 323 3.52 -27.57 -5.36
C GLY A 323 3.51 -26.34 -4.43
N PHE A 324 4.31 -25.31 -4.73
CA PHE A 324 4.37 -24.11 -3.91
C PHE A 324 3.09 -23.26 -4.04
N THR A 325 2.29 -23.22 -2.98
CA THR A 325 1.01 -22.49 -2.97
C THR A 325 1.13 -21.09 -2.37
N ASN A 326 0.10 -20.24 -2.57
CA ASN A 326 0.02 -18.91 -1.95
C ASN A 326 0.06 -18.96 -0.40
N THR A 327 -0.39 -20.06 0.21
CA THR A 327 -0.23 -20.28 1.65
C THR A 327 1.24 -20.35 2.08
N HIS A 328 2.11 -20.95 1.25
CA HIS A 328 3.54 -20.97 1.51
C HIS A 328 4.16 -19.57 1.36
N SER A 329 3.73 -18.81 0.34
CA SER A 329 4.12 -17.39 0.22
C SER A 329 3.76 -16.61 1.47
N LEU A 330 2.54 -16.79 1.98
CA LEU A 330 2.07 -16.13 3.20
C LEU A 330 2.96 -16.46 4.41
N ILE A 331 3.29 -17.74 4.62
CA ILE A 331 4.16 -18.16 5.73
C ILE A 331 5.56 -17.55 5.60
N VAL A 332 6.13 -17.54 4.40
CA VAL A 332 7.46 -16.95 4.16
C VAL A 332 7.44 -15.45 4.42
N ILE A 333 6.44 -14.72 3.91
CA ILE A 333 6.29 -13.27 4.11
C ILE A 333 6.18 -12.96 5.60
N VAL A 334 5.27 -13.62 6.32
CA VAL A 334 5.11 -13.43 7.76
C VAL A 334 6.39 -13.77 8.52
N GLY A 335 7.09 -14.83 8.12
CA GLY A 335 8.35 -15.25 8.72
C GLY A 335 9.47 -14.22 8.55
N ILE A 336 9.63 -13.65 7.34
CA ILE A 336 10.61 -12.60 7.07
C ILE A 336 10.35 -11.39 7.96
N LEU A 337 9.10 -10.92 8.01
CA LEU A 337 8.71 -9.73 8.78
C LEU A 337 8.90 -9.94 10.27
N ALA A 338 8.42 -11.07 10.80
CA ALA A 338 8.58 -11.42 12.21
C ALA A 338 10.07 -11.48 12.59
N THR A 339 10.90 -12.08 11.74
CA THR A 339 12.35 -12.18 11.98
C THR A 339 13.01 -10.81 11.96
N SER A 340 12.68 -9.94 10.99
CA SER A 340 13.23 -8.58 10.92
C SER A 340 12.84 -7.73 12.13
N ILE A 341 11.60 -7.84 12.59
CA ILE A 341 11.12 -7.13 13.78
C ILE A 341 11.83 -7.67 15.03
N LEU A 342 11.85 -8.99 15.23
CA LEU A 342 12.50 -9.62 16.39
C LEU A 342 13.99 -9.32 16.44
N ALA A 343 14.71 -9.41 15.32
CA ALA A 343 16.12 -9.07 15.23
C ALA A 343 16.38 -7.61 15.60
N SER A 344 15.51 -6.69 15.19
CA SER A 344 15.65 -5.27 15.50
C SER A 344 15.42 -4.95 16.98
N ILE A 345 14.56 -5.73 17.66
CA ILE A 345 14.31 -5.60 19.10
C ILE A 345 15.44 -6.24 19.92
N LEU A 346 15.92 -7.42 19.52
CA LEU A 346 16.92 -8.19 20.27
C LEU A 346 18.34 -7.62 20.15
N ILE A 347 18.65 -6.91 19.06
CA ILE A 347 19.97 -6.33 18.79
C ILE A 347 19.86 -4.79 18.77
N PRO A 348 19.74 -4.13 19.94
CA PRO A 348 19.68 -2.68 20.03
C PRO A 348 21.02 -2.05 19.63
N GLU A 349 20.96 -0.88 19.02
CA GLU A 349 22.13 -0.13 18.59
C GLU A 349 23.00 0.26 19.81
N LYS A 350 24.28 -0.09 19.76
CA LYS A 350 25.27 0.48 20.68
C LYS A 350 25.29 1.98 20.41
N LYS A 351 24.75 2.79 21.33
CA LYS A 351 24.95 4.23 21.31
C LYS A 351 26.45 4.49 21.25
N GLU A 352 26.95 4.95 20.10
CA GLU A 352 28.25 5.59 20.08
C GLU A 352 28.16 6.80 20.99
N VAL A 353 28.79 6.68 22.15
CA VAL A 353 29.10 7.84 22.99
C VAL A 353 30.08 8.65 22.15
N LYS A 354 29.57 9.65 21.44
CA LYS A 354 30.41 10.72 20.89
C LYS A 354 31.12 11.35 22.09
N ALA A 355 32.40 11.00 22.24
CA ALA A 355 33.30 11.54 23.25
C ALA A 355 33.66 13.00 22.95
#